data_AF-A0AA42CFQ6-F1
#
_entry.id   AF-A0AA42CFQ6-F1
#
_cell.length_a   1.000
_cell.length_b   1.000
_cell.length_c   1.000
_cell.angle_alpha   90.00
_cell.angle_beta   90.00
_cell.angle_gamma   90.00
#
_symmetry.space_group_name_H-M   'P 1'
#
loop_
_entity.id
_entity.type
_entity.pdbx_description
1 polymer ?
#
loop_
_entity_poly.entity_id
_entity_poly.type
_entity_poly.pdbx_seq_one_letter_code
_entity_poly.pdbx_strand_id
1 'polypeptide(L)'
;MSAQHDASNTTAEPRGLRFWRWVRARAEAKIREHHMRTFKHDRRCANCGQWGAIVGMDWANIREIDPMHEGLTCLGCGHETKWFVHSMVPIIAEDVRHVG
;
A
#
# COMPACT_ATOMS: atom_id res chain seq x y z
N MET A 1 43.68 -11.21 24.73
CA MET A 1 43.14 -9.85 24.55
C MET A 1 42.66 -9.73 23.11
N SER A 2 41.36 -9.87 22.88
CA SER A 2 40.74 -9.57 21.59
C SER A 2 39.45 -8.82 21.89
N ALA A 3 39.50 -7.51 21.67
CA ALA A 3 38.36 -6.63 21.77
C ALA A 3 37.41 -6.93 20.61
N GLN A 4 36.23 -7.48 20.91
CA GLN A 4 35.11 -7.48 19.99
C GLN A 4 34.39 -6.15 20.17
N HIS A 5 34.57 -5.26 19.19
CA HIS A 5 33.79 -4.04 19.06
C HIS A 5 32.43 -4.38 18.44
N ASP A 6 31.43 -4.62 19.28
CA ASP A 6 30.04 -4.65 18.85
C ASP A 6 29.54 -3.21 18.64
N ALA A 7 29.78 -2.69 17.44
CA ALA A 7 29.11 -1.48 16.98
C ALA A 7 27.63 -1.80 16.71
N SER A 8 26.81 -1.77 17.76
CA SER A 8 25.36 -1.66 17.65
C SER A 8 25.03 -0.29 17.05
N ASN A 9 25.13 -0.21 15.73
CA ASN A 9 24.88 0.97 14.94
C ASN A 9 23.36 1.18 14.83
N THR A 10 22.79 1.68 15.91
CA THR A 10 21.39 2.09 15.96
C THR A 10 21.27 3.36 15.11
N THR A 11 20.96 3.20 13.83
CA THR A 11 20.71 4.32 12.91
C THR A 11 19.43 5.03 13.33
N ALA A 12 19.55 5.97 14.27
CA ALA A 12 18.48 6.87 14.61
C ALA A 12 18.08 7.65 13.36
N GLU A 13 16.88 7.40 12.84
CA GLU A 13 16.37 8.11 11.66
C GLU A 13 16.48 9.63 11.83
N PRO A 14 16.92 10.36 10.78
CA PRO A 14 17.02 11.81 10.83
C PRO A 14 15.70 12.44 11.28
N ARG A 15 15.75 13.34 12.27
CA ARG A 15 14.54 13.97 12.85
C ARG A 15 13.60 14.59 11.79
N GLY A 16 14.15 15.10 10.69
CA GLY A 16 13.38 15.62 9.57
C GLY A 16 12.49 14.57 8.86
N LEU A 17 12.98 13.34 8.71
CA LEU A 17 12.21 12.24 8.11
C LEU A 17 11.00 11.85 8.97
N ARG A 18 11.13 11.88 10.30
CA ARG A 18 10.01 11.59 11.22
C ARG A 18 8.91 12.65 11.12
N PHE A 19 9.28 13.92 11.06
CA PHE A 19 8.32 15.03 10.89
C PHE A 19 7.53 14.88 9.59
N TRP A 20 8.21 14.70 8.46
CA TRP A 20 7.54 14.58 7.16
C TRP A 20 6.66 13.32 7.05
N ARG A 21 7.08 12.20 7.64
CA ARG A 21 6.24 11.00 7.75
C ARG A 21 4.98 11.27 8.56
N TRP A 22 5.11 11.98 9.69
CA TRP A 22 3.95 12.37 10.50
C TRP A 22 2.99 13.29 9.72
N VAL A 23 3.52 14.31 9.03
CA VAL A 23 2.72 15.22 8.20
C VAL A 23 1.96 14.43 7.12
N ARG A 24 2.66 13.54 6.41
CA ARG A 24 2.07 12.69 5.37
C ARG A 24 0.97 11.79 5.93
N ALA A 25 1.23 11.08 7.02
CA ALA A 25 0.23 10.22 7.66
C ALA A 25 -1.02 11.00 8.09
N ARG A 26 -0.85 12.24 8.56
CA ARG A 26 -1.96 13.12 8.93
C ARG A 26 -2.77 13.57 7.70
N ALA A 27 -2.10 13.84 6.58
CA ALA A 27 -2.76 14.18 5.32
C ALA A 27 -3.53 12.99 4.75
N GLU A 28 -2.92 11.79 4.71
CA GLU A 28 -3.54 10.55 4.28
C GLU A 28 -4.79 10.21 5.12
N ALA A 29 -4.72 10.38 6.45
CA ALA A 29 -5.87 10.18 7.33
C ALA A 29 -7.06 11.09 6.97
N LYS A 30 -6.81 12.37 6.65
CA LYS A 30 -7.86 13.32 6.25
C LYS A 30 -8.47 12.98 4.89
N ILE A 31 -7.63 12.60 3.91
CA ILE A 31 -8.11 12.18 2.58
C ILE A 31 -8.97 10.93 2.72
N ARG A 32 -8.52 9.96 3.51
CA ARG A 32 -9.27 8.74 3.76
C ARG A 32 -10.59 9.02 4.47
N GLU A 33 -10.60 9.90 5.48
CA GLU A 33 -11.84 10.30 6.14
C GLU A 33 -12.84 10.91 5.15
N HIS A 34 -12.37 11.81 4.28
CA HIS A 34 -13.21 12.42 3.24
C HIS A 34 -13.72 11.36 2.24
N HIS A 35 -12.83 10.50 1.73
CA HIS A 35 -13.18 9.42 0.81
C HIS A 35 -14.22 8.48 1.41
N MET A 36 -14.02 8.03 2.65
CA MET A 36 -14.96 7.18 3.37
C MET A 36 -16.30 7.88 3.65
N ARG A 37 -16.32 9.21 3.83
CA ARG A 37 -17.58 9.95 3.94
C ARG A 37 -18.37 9.94 2.63
N THR A 38 -17.68 10.09 1.50
CA THR A 38 -18.27 10.19 0.15
C THR A 38 -18.67 8.83 -0.42
N PHE A 39 -17.74 7.87 -0.47
CA PHE A 39 -17.92 6.59 -1.16
C PHE A 39 -18.36 5.46 -0.22
N LYS A 40 -18.18 5.60 1.11
CA LYS A 40 -18.44 4.57 2.13
C LYS A 40 -17.57 3.30 2.02
N HIS A 41 -16.63 3.29 1.09
CA HIS A 41 -15.71 2.18 0.87
C HIS A 41 -14.34 2.68 0.41
N ASP A 42 -13.29 1.88 0.64
CA ASP A 42 -11.95 2.06 0.10
C ASP A 42 -11.28 0.69 -0.04
N ARG A 43 -10.33 0.55 -0.97
CA ARG A 43 -9.56 -0.67 -1.18
C ARG A 43 -8.30 -0.67 -0.33
N ARG A 44 -7.81 -1.85 -0.01
CA ARG A 44 -6.54 -2.04 0.71
C ARG A 44 -5.72 -3.12 0.02
N CYS A 45 -4.44 -2.86 -0.18
CA CYS A 45 -3.50 -3.88 -0.64
C CYS A 45 -3.45 -5.03 0.38
N ALA A 46 -3.69 -6.26 -0.06
CA ALA A 46 -3.68 -7.44 0.79
C ALA A 46 -2.28 -7.76 1.37
N ASN A 47 -1.22 -7.36 0.66
CA ASN A 47 0.16 -7.63 1.06
C ASN A 47 0.73 -6.57 2.01
N CYS A 48 0.88 -5.31 1.54
CA CYS A 48 1.50 -4.26 2.35
C CYS A 48 0.51 -3.45 3.21
N GLY A 49 -0.80 -3.67 3.04
CA GLY A 49 -1.83 -2.97 3.80
C GLY A 49 -2.01 -1.49 3.43
N GLN A 50 -1.41 -1.01 2.34
CA GLN A 50 -1.62 0.35 1.83
C GLN A 50 -3.09 0.54 1.40
N TRP A 51 -3.68 1.67 1.79
CA TRP A 51 -5.05 2.05 1.42
C TRP A 51 -5.10 2.68 0.02
N GLY A 52 -6.29 2.66 -0.59
CA GLY A 52 -6.53 3.23 -1.91
C GLY A 52 -6.57 4.76 -1.91
N ALA A 53 -7.13 5.34 -0.85
CA ALA A 53 -7.18 6.79 -0.62
C ALA A 53 -5.78 7.38 -0.28
N ILE A 54 -4.99 7.53 -1.34
CA ILE A 54 -3.71 8.20 -1.53
C ILE A 54 -3.61 9.72 -1.34
N VAL A 55 -2.54 10.29 -0.77
CA VAL A 55 -2.18 11.68 -1.10
C VAL A 55 -1.53 11.74 -2.48
N GLY A 56 -2.21 12.38 -3.43
CA GLY A 56 -1.63 12.89 -4.69
C GLY A 56 -1.07 11.83 -5.65
N MET A 57 -1.39 10.55 -5.46
CA MET A 57 -0.91 9.45 -6.28
C MET A 57 -1.98 8.37 -6.40
N ASP A 58 -1.91 7.61 -7.49
CA ASP A 58 -2.58 6.32 -7.57
C ASP A 58 -1.91 5.34 -6.60
N TRP A 59 -2.70 4.45 -6.01
CA TRP A 59 -2.19 3.43 -5.09
C TRP A 59 -1.88 2.10 -5.78
N ALA A 60 -2.45 1.91 -6.98
CA ALA A 60 -2.30 0.71 -7.80
C ALA A 60 -2.48 1.05 -9.29
N ASN A 61 -1.82 0.29 -10.15
CA ASN A 61 -2.18 0.21 -11.56
C ASN A 61 -3.36 -0.76 -11.71
N ILE A 62 -4.44 -0.30 -12.32
CA ILE A 62 -5.64 -1.11 -12.57
C ILE A 62 -5.66 -1.50 -14.05
N ARG A 63 -5.80 -2.80 -14.33
CA ARG A 63 -6.01 -3.32 -15.68
C ARG A 63 -7.29 -4.15 -15.75
N GLU A 64 -8.07 -3.98 -16.81
CA GLU A 64 -9.20 -4.85 -17.08
C GLU A 64 -8.68 -6.23 -17.52
N ILE A 65 -9.17 -7.31 -16.89
CA ILE A 65 -8.85 -8.69 -17.28
C ILE A 65 -9.99 -9.23 -18.15
N ASP A 66 -11.23 -9.04 -17.69
CA ASP A 66 -12.46 -9.39 -18.38
C ASP A 66 -13.61 -8.51 -17.83
N PRO A 67 -14.83 -8.56 -18.39
CA PRO A 67 -15.93 -7.66 -17.98
C PRO A 67 -16.35 -7.76 -16.51
N MET A 68 -15.95 -8.82 -15.80
CA MET A 68 -16.25 -9.02 -14.39
C MET A 68 -15.03 -8.82 -13.48
N HIS A 69 -13.82 -8.75 -14.03
CA HIS A 69 -12.59 -8.76 -13.25
C HIS A 69 -11.57 -7.70 -13.65
N GLU A 70 -10.93 -7.14 -12.63
CA GLU A 70 -9.80 -6.24 -12.74
C GLU A 70 -8.56 -6.80 -12.04
N GLY A 71 -7.39 -6.57 -12.63
CA GLY A 71 -6.09 -6.81 -12.02
C GLY A 71 -5.57 -5.53 -11.39
N LEU A 72 -5.08 -5.63 -10.16
CA LEU A 72 -4.45 -4.52 -9.45
C LEU A 72 -3.01 -4.85 -9.09
N THR A 73 -2.08 -4.01 -9.56
CA THR A 73 -0.67 -4.04 -9.16
C THR A 73 -0.40 -2.91 -8.19
N CYS A 74 -0.10 -3.23 -6.92
CA CYS A 74 0.15 -2.23 -5.88
C CYS A 74 1.42 -1.43 -6.18
N LEU A 75 1.32 -0.10 -6.22
CA LEU A 75 2.49 0.77 -6.47
C LEU A 75 3.45 0.87 -5.27
N GLY A 76 3.00 0.49 -4.07
CA GLY A 76 3.83 0.50 -2.86
C GLY A 76 4.70 -0.74 -2.67
N CYS A 77 4.23 -1.92 -3.10
CA CYS A 77 4.94 -3.19 -2.90
C CYS A 77 5.06 -4.09 -4.14
N GLY A 78 4.48 -3.69 -5.27
CA GLY A 78 4.48 -4.47 -6.52
C GLY A 78 3.55 -5.68 -6.55
N HIS A 79 2.86 -6.00 -5.45
CA HIS A 79 2.00 -7.19 -5.37
C HIS A 79 0.79 -7.07 -6.31
N GLU A 80 0.55 -8.13 -7.07
CA GLU A 80 -0.57 -8.23 -8.01
C GLU A 80 -1.72 -9.03 -7.42
N THR A 81 -2.94 -8.56 -7.61
CA THR A 81 -4.16 -9.20 -7.10
C THR A 81 -5.29 -9.10 -8.12
N LYS A 82 -6.14 -10.13 -8.17
CA LYS A 82 -7.35 -10.13 -8.99
C LYS A 82 -8.56 -9.72 -8.15
N TRP A 83 -9.44 -8.90 -8.70
CA TRP A 83 -10.62 -8.36 -8.03
C TRP A 83 -11.83 -8.49 -8.94
N PHE A 84 -13.03 -8.60 -8.35
CA PHE A 84 -14.23 -8.26 -9.11
C PHE A 84 -14.25 -6.75 -9.37
N VAL A 85 -14.75 -6.35 -10.53
CA VAL A 85 -14.89 -4.93 -10.87
C VAL A 85 -15.66 -4.20 -9.76
N HIS A 86 -15.10 -3.10 -9.26
CA HIS A 86 -15.62 -2.29 -8.14
C HIS A 86 -15.68 -2.99 -6.76
N SER A 87 -15.10 -4.19 -6.61
CA SER A 87 -15.03 -4.87 -5.31
C SER A 87 -14.08 -4.16 -4.34
N MET A 88 -14.35 -4.35 -3.05
CA MET A 88 -13.53 -3.90 -1.92
C MET A 88 -12.55 -4.95 -1.39
N VAL A 89 -12.71 -6.19 -1.84
CA VAL A 89 -11.87 -7.31 -1.44
C VAL A 89 -11.31 -8.02 -2.67
N PRO A 90 -10.03 -8.46 -2.62
CA PRO A 90 -9.48 -9.27 -3.69
C PRO A 90 -10.20 -10.62 -3.74
N ILE A 91 -10.23 -11.22 -4.92
CA ILE A 91 -10.62 -12.61 -5.07
C ILE A 91 -9.50 -13.44 -4.45
N ILE A 92 -9.79 -14.07 -3.31
CA ILE A 92 -8.89 -14.99 -2.61
C ILE A 92 -8.88 -16.30 -3.42
N ALA A 93 -8.28 -16.28 -4.60
CA ALA A 93 -8.10 -17.46 -5.43
C ALA A 93 -6.67 -17.42 -5.98
N GLU A 94 -5.76 -17.94 -5.15
CA GLU A 94 -4.37 -18.30 -5.46
C GLU A 94 -3.48 -17.14 -5.91
N ASP A 95 -2.25 -17.11 -5.39
CA ASP A 95 -1.19 -16.25 -5.93
C ASP A 95 -1.21 -16.36 -7.46
N VAL A 96 -1.39 -15.22 -8.15
CA VAL A 96 -1.12 -15.15 -9.59
C VAL A 96 0.40 -15.28 -9.72
N ARG A 97 0.88 -16.53 -9.65
CA ARG A 97 2.29 -16.87 -9.79
C ARG A 97 2.75 -16.32 -11.13
N HIS A 98 3.85 -15.58 -11.08
CA HIS A 98 4.62 -15.18 -12.25
C HIS A 98 4.76 -16.38 -13.20
N VAL A 99 4.20 -16.25 -14.40
CA VAL A 99 4.70 -17.00 -15.54
C VAL A 99 5.87 -16.16 -16.05
N GLY A 100 7.07 -16.73 -15.95
CA GLY A 100 8.33 -16.11 -16.38
C GLY A 100 8.43 -15.92 -17.88
#